data_AF-A0A447MXX2-F1
#
_entry.id   AF-A0A447MXX2-F1
#
_cell.length_a   1.000
_cell.length_b   1.000
_cell.length_c   1.000
_cell.angle_alpha   90.00
_cell.angle_beta   90.00
_cell.angle_gamma   90.00
#
_symmetry.space_group_name_H-M   'P 1'
#
loop_
_entity.id
_entity.type
_entity.pdbx_description
1 polymer ?
#
loop_
_entity_poly.entity_id
_entity_poly.type
_entity_poly.pdbx_seq_one_letter_code
_entity_poly.pdbx_strand_id
1 'polypeptide(L)'
;MQSFCHTAAYPKPVDVTTHHTLPDFIMNRGGVSLRPGDGVIHSWLNRMLLPDTVGTGGDSHTRFPIGISFPAGSGLVAFAAATGVMPLDMPESVLVRFKGKMQPGITLRDLVHAIPLYAIKQGLLTVEKKGKKNIFSGRILEIEGLPDLKVEQAF
;
A
#
# COMPACT_ATOMS: atom_id res chain seq x y z
N MET A 1 0.13 13.45 3.58
CA MET A 1 -0.97 13.30 4.57
C MET A 1 -0.45 12.47 5.73
N GLN A 2 -0.83 12.81 6.97
CA GLN A 2 -0.44 12.10 8.19
C GLN A 2 -1.70 11.56 8.91
N SER A 3 -1.66 10.30 9.36
CA SER A 3 -2.71 9.69 10.19
C SER A 3 -2.20 9.31 11.59
N PHE A 4 -3.10 8.87 12.46
CA PHE A 4 -2.78 8.41 13.82
C PHE A 4 -3.31 6.99 14.11
N CYS A 5 -3.56 6.20 13.06
CA CYS A 5 -4.35 4.97 13.15
C CYS A 5 -3.73 3.84 14.00
N HIS A 6 -2.40 3.79 14.12
CA HIS A 6 -1.72 2.69 14.81
C HIS A 6 -1.63 2.88 16.33
N THR A 7 -1.83 4.10 16.84
CA THR A 7 -1.65 4.43 18.26
C THR A 7 -2.88 5.07 18.90
N ALA A 8 -3.98 5.24 18.17
CA ALA A 8 -5.17 5.92 18.65
C ALA A 8 -6.03 5.12 19.63
N ALA A 9 -6.08 3.78 19.53
CA ALA A 9 -7.01 2.97 20.32
C ALA A 9 -6.66 2.93 21.83
N TYR A 10 -5.37 2.78 22.14
CA TYR A 10 -4.87 2.65 23.52
C TYR A 10 -3.54 3.41 23.66
N PRO A 11 -3.56 4.76 23.64
CA PRO A 11 -2.34 5.54 23.59
C PRO A 11 -1.55 5.46 24.90
N LYS A 12 -0.24 5.24 24.80
CA LYS A 12 0.70 5.46 25.90
C LYS A 12 0.94 6.96 26.08
N PRO A 13 1.50 7.42 27.22
CA PRO A 13 1.81 8.84 27.41
C PRO A 13 2.66 9.45 26.28
N VAL A 14 3.59 8.68 25.70
CA VAL A 14 4.40 9.13 24.54
C VAL A 14 3.59 9.26 23.25
N ASP A 15 2.57 8.42 23.06
CA ASP A 15 1.66 8.51 21.91
C ASP A 15 0.81 9.78 22.03
N VAL A 16 0.34 10.11 23.23
CA VAL A 16 -0.40 11.36 23.51
C VAL A 16 0.45 12.59 23.15
N THR A 17 1.73 12.62 23.53
CA THR A 17 2.66 13.69 23.09
C THR A 17 2.75 13.76 21.56
N THR A 18 2.81 12.61 20.90
CA THR A 18 2.84 12.55 19.42
C THR A 18 1.55 13.10 18.82
N HIS A 19 0.39 12.76 19.39
CA HIS A 19 -0.92 13.23 18.93
C HIS A 19 -1.09 14.75 19.07
N HIS A 20 -0.42 15.37 20.04
CA HIS A 20 -0.47 16.83 20.24
C HIS A 20 0.57 17.60 19.41
N THR A 21 1.72 17.01 19.10
CA THR A 21 2.84 17.75 18.48
C THR A 21 2.99 17.50 16.98
N LEU A 22 2.69 16.28 16.53
CA LEU A 22 2.88 15.90 15.13
C LEU A 22 1.91 16.60 14.15
N PRO A 23 0.63 16.87 14.49
CA PRO A 23 -0.26 17.55 13.56
C PRO A 23 0.29 18.90 13.10
N ASP A 24 0.69 19.77 14.03
CA ASP A 24 1.21 21.10 13.73
C ASP A 24 2.51 21.02 12.94
N PHE A 25 3.39 20.05 13.27
CA PHE A 25 4.62 19.83 12.52
C PHE A 25 4.35 19.56 11.02
N ILE A 26 3.31 18.78 10.71
CA ILE A 26 2.93 18.44 9.34
C ILE A 26 2.19 19.61 8.66
N MET A 27 1.23 20.22 9.34
CA MET A 27 0.41 21.30 8.78
C MET A 27 1.23 22.55 8.47
N ASN A 28 2.21 22.89 9.31
CA ASN A 28 3.13 24.01 9.06
C ASN A 28 4.04 23.81 7.82
N ARG A 29 4.03 22.61 7.22
CA ARG A 29 4.74 22.28 5.96
C ARG A 29 3.78 22.10 4.78
N GLY A 30 2.53 22.55 4.92
CA GLY A 30 1.50 22.40 3.89
C GLY A 30 0.90 20.98 3.81
N GLY A 31 1.20 20.12 4.78
CA GLY A 31 0.65 18.76 4.83
C GLY A 31 -0.76 18.71 5.43
N VAL A 32 -1.52 17.67 5.05
CA VAL A 32 -2.81 17.35 5.69
C VAL A 32 -2.59 16.41 6.88
N SER A 33 -3.17 16.73 8.03
CA SER A 33 -3.13 15.88 9.24
C SER A 33 -4.55 15.44 9.61
N LEU A 34 -4.76 14.13 9.73
CA LEU A 34 -5.96 13.53 10.31
C LEU A 34 -5.90 13.59 11.83
N ARG A 35 -6.98 13.20 12.51
CA ARG A 35 -7.06 13.16 13.97
C ARG A 35 -7.03 11.72 14.50
N PRO A 36 -6.57 11.51 15.75
CA PRO A 36 -6.79 10.24 16.44
C PRO A 36 -8.28 9.87 16.42
N GLY A 37 -8.60 8.66 15.98
CA GLY A 37 -9.99 8.18 15.83
C GLY A 37 -10.55 8.24 14.41
N ASP A 38 -9.94 8.98 13.47
CA ASP A 38 -10.44 9.09 12.09
C ASP A 38 -10.34 7.76 11.32
N GLY A 39 -9.43 6.86 11.71
CA GLY A 39 -9.29 5.53 11.15
C GLY A 39 -8.05 5.33 10.28
N VAL A 40 -8.01 4.22 9.55
CA VAL A 40 -6.82 3.70 8.86
C VAL A 40 -6.33 4.65 7.75
N ILE A 41 -5.01 4.87 7.70
CA ILE A 41 -4.36 5.77 6.73
C ILE A 41 -4.83 5.55 5.29
N HIS A 42 -4.85 4.32 4.81
CA HIS A 42 -5.13 4.01 3.40
C HIS A 42 -6.60 4.24 3.02
N SER A 43 -7.53 4.07 3.97
CA SER A 43 -8.93 4.43 3.75
C SER A 43 -9.10 5.92 3.45
N TRP A 44 -8.29 6.78 4.06
CA TRP A 44 -8.31 8.22 3.80
C TRP A 44 -7.42 8.60 2.62
N LEU A 45 -6.20 8.09 2.56
CA LEU A 45 -5.22 8.39 1.53
C LEU A 45 -5.74 8.06 0.14
N ASN A 46 -6.36 6.89 -0.02
CA ASN A 46 -6.83 6.42 -1.33
C ASN A 46 -7.94 7.30 -1.92
N ARG A 47 -8.62 8.11 -1.10
CA ARG A 47 -9.62 9.09 -1.53
C ARG A 47 -9.03 10.44 -1.93
N MET A 48 -7.71 10.62 -1.78
CA MET A 48 -6.97 11.84 -2.10
C MET A 48 -6.05 11.65 -3.32
N LEU A 49 -6.10 10.49 -3.98
CA LEU A 49 -5.23 10.15 -5.10
C LEU A 49 -5.75 10.75 -6.41
N LEU A 50 -4.82 11.04 -7.31
CA LEU A 50 -5.11 11.35 -8.71
C LEU A 50 -4.77 10.13 -9.57
N PRO A 51 -5.64 9.72 -10.51
CA PRO A 51 -5.34 8.65 -11.45
C PRO A 51 -4.01 8.90 -12.20
N ASP A 52 -3.32 7.82 -12.53
CA ASP A 52 -2.09 7.81 -13.33
C ASP A 52 -0.92 8.65 -12.78
N THR A 53 -0.93 8.92 -11.47
CA THR A 53 0.18 9.57 -10.76
C THR A 53 1.01 8.58 -9.94
N VAL A 54 2.23 8.98 -9.58
CA VAL A 54 3.17 8.20 -8.79
C VAL A 54 3.29 8.79 -7.39
N GLY A 55 3.39 7.94 -6.35
CA GLY A 55 3.67 8.40 -5.00
C GLY A 55 4.42 7.40 -4.11
N THR A 56 4.55 7.74 -2.83
CA THR A 56 5.20 6.93 -1.81
C THR A 56 4.54 7.15 -0.45
N GLY A 57 4.92 6.33 0.55
CA GLY A 57 4.42 6.43 1.92
C GLY A 57 5.30 5.64 2.89
N GLY A 58 5.33 6.10 4.14
CA GLY A 58 6.08 5.49 5.24
C GLY A 58 5.43 4.24 5.83
N ASP A 59 4.65 3.52 5.03
CA ASP A 59 3.92 2.32 5.40
C ASP A 59 3.99 1.32 4.24
N SER A 60 4.33 0.06 4.53
CA SER A 60 4.55 -0.98 3.51
C SER A 60 3.28 -1.36 2.73
N HIS A 61 2.09 -1.02 3.24
CA HIS A 61 0.81 -1.21 2.56
C HIS A 61 0.33 0.06 1.84
N THR A 62 1.21 1.06 1.66
CA THR A 62 0.97 2.17 0.72
C THR A 62 0.98 1.61 -0.70
N ARG A 63 -0.15 1.05 -1.15
CA ARG A 63 -0.37 0.40 -2.44
C ARG A 63 -1.57 1.07 -3.08
N PHE A 64 -1.33 2.09 -3.90
CA PHE A 64 -2.38 2.91 -4.47
C PHE A 64 -3.28 2.07 -5.40
N PRO A 65 -4.62 2.11 -5.24
CA PRO A 65 -5.54 1.42 -6.14
C PRO A 65 -5.73 2.16 -7.48
N ILE A 66 -5.30 3.42 -7.57
CA ILE A 66 -5.25 4.22 -8.80
C ILE A 66 -3.90 4.95 -8.87
N GLY A 67 -3.25 4.93 -10.03
CA GLY A 67 -1.83 5.28 -10.13
C GLY A 67 -0.92 4.18 -9.57
N ILE A 68 0.27 4.54 -9.10
CA ILE A 68 1.24 3.58 -8.52
C ILE A 68 2.00 4.18 -7.35
N SER A 69 2.32 3.35 -6.35
CA SER A 69 3.13 3.75 -5.22
C SER A 69 4.27 2.78 -4.91
N PHE A 70 5.42 3.34 -4.51
CA PHE A 70 6.56 2.60 -4.02
C PHE A 70 6.80 2.94 -2.53
N PRO A 71 6.37 2.11 -1.58
CA PRO A 71 6.62 2.33 -0.16
C PRO A 71 8.10 2.40 0.16
N ALA A 72 8.44 3.23 1.14
CA ALA A 72 9.82 3.41 1.54
C ALA A 72 9.94 3.66 3.05
N GLY A 73 11.16 3.53 3.56
CA GLY A 73 11.48 3.91 4.94
C GLY A 73 11.45 5.43 5.15
N SER A 74 11.39 5.86 6.41
CA SER A 74 11.17 7.26 6.78
C SER A 74 12.15 8.26 6.16
N GLY A 75 13.43 7.86 5.97
CA GLY A 75 14.43 8.74 5.34
C GLY A 75 14.09 9.11 3.89
N LEU A 76 13.70 8.12 3.09
CA LEU A 76 13.34 8.33 1.69
C LEU A 76 11.97 9.03 1.57
N VAL A 77 11.04 8.76 2.47
CA VAL A 77 9.75 9.47 2.52
C VAL A 77 9.93 10.94 2.91
N ALA A 78 10.84 11.25 3.84
CA ALA A 78 11.18 12.63 4.19
C ALA A 78 11.82 13.35 2.99
N PHE A 79 12.73 12.69 2.27
CA PHE A 79 13.30 13.23 1.04
C PHE A 79 12.22 13.52 -0.02
N ALA A 80 11.32 12.57 -0.28
CA ALA A 80 10.27 12.71 -1.27
C ALA A 80 9.27 13.83 -0.91
N ALA A 81 8.88 13.93 0.36
CA ALA A 81 8.01 15.00 0.84
C ALA A 81 8.69 16.38 0.77
N ALA A 82 10.01 16.47 0.98
CA ALA A 82 10.74 17.73 0.96
C ALA A 82 11.05 18.23 -0.46
N THR A 83 11.32 17.32 -1.40
CA THR A 83 11.81 17.65 -2.75
C THR A 83 10.77 17.47 -3.85
N GLY A 84 9.68 16.74 -3.57
CA GLY A 84 8.68 16.38 -4.57
C GLY A 84 9.13 15.29 -5.55
N VAL A 85 10.29 14.66 -5.34
CA VAL A 85 10.86 13.62 -6.22
C VAL A 85 11.39 12.43 -5.41
N MET A 86 11.52 11.27 -6.06
CA MET A 86 12.02 10.05 -5.41
C MET A 86 12.97 9.29 -6.35
N PRO A 87 14.19 8.93 -5.92
CA PRO A 87 15.05 8.04 -6.68
C PRO A 87 14.41 6.65 -6.81
N LEU A 88 14.47 6.07 -8.01
CA LEU A 88 13.91 4.77 -8.29
C LEU A 88 14.74 4.05 -9.36
N ASP A 89 15.30 2.90 -8.99
CA ASP A 89 15.75 1.92 -9.98
C ASP A 89 14.52 1.12 -10.42
N MET A 90 14.10 1.31 -11.68
CA MET A 90 12.82 0.78 -12.17
C MET A 90 12.82 -0.76 -12.11
N PRO A 91 11.93 -1.40 -11.32
CA PRO A 91 11.88 -2.85 -11.24
C PRO A 91 11.27 -3.49 -12.48
N GLU A 92 11.58 -4.76 -12.71
CA GLU A 92 10.83 -5.59 -13.67
C GLU A 92 9.39 -5.84 -13.19
N SER A 93 8.51 -6.19 -14.11
CA SER A 93 7.11 -6.51 -13.82
C SER A 93 6.80 -8.01 -13.85
N VAL A 94 5.74 -8.40 -13.12
CA VAL A 94 5.09 -9.71 -13.17
C VAL A 94 3.62 -9.50 -13.43
N LEU A 95 3.11 -10.02 -14.55
CA LEU A 95 1.70 -9.93 -14.90
C LEU A 95 0.90 -11.10 -14.29
N VAL A 96 -0.21 -10.77 -13.64
CA VAL A 96 -1.25 -11.71 -13.19
C VAL A 96 -2.57 -11.34 -13.86
N ARG A 97 -3.07 -12.22 -14.74
CA ARG A 97 -4.34 -12.01 -15.44
C ARG A 97 -5.40 -13.01 -14.99
N PHE A 98 -6.48 -12.53 -14.41
CA PHE A 98 -7.66 -13.34 -14.12
C PHE A 98 -8.52 -13.51 -15.38
N LYS A 99 -9.19 -14.65 -15.50
CA LYS A 99 -10.14 -14.95 -16.60
C LYS A 99 -11.31 -15.79 -16.08
N GLY A 100 -12.48 -15.61 -16.70
CA GLY A 100 -13.70 -16.32 -16.35
C GLY A 100 -14.62 -15.52 -15.43
N LYS A 101 -15.55 -16.21 -14.75
CA LYS A 101 -16.52 -15.61 -13.84
C LYS A 101 -16.33 -16.17 -12.42
N MET A 102 -16.40 -15.30 -11.41
CA MET A 102 -16.36 -15.72 -10.01
C MET A 102 -17.51 -16.71 -9.73
N GLN A 103 -17.18 -17.82 -9.06
CA GLN A 103 -18.14 -18.84 -8.69
C GLN A 103 -18.99 -18.40 -7.49
N PRO A 104 -20.19 -18.97 -7.28
CA PRO A 104 -20.99 -18.70 -6.09
C PRO A 104 -20.19 -18.93 -4.79
N GLY A 105 -20.28 -17.97 -3.86
CA GLY A 105 -19.57 -18.02 -2.58
C GLY A 105 -18.10 -17.61 -2.62
N ILE A 106 -17.50 -17.40 -3.79
CA ILE A 106 -16.13 -16.89 -3.92
C ILE A 106 -16.13 -15.36 -3.81
N THR A 107 -15.21 -14.86 -3.00
CA THR A 107 -15.00 -13.44 -2.74
C THR A 107 -13.72 -12.92 -3.40
N LEU A 108 -13.57 -11.60 -3.48
CA LEU A 108 -12.35 -11.00 -3.99
C LEU A 108 -11.11 -11.35 -3.13
N ARG A 109 -11.31 -11.60 -1.82
CA ARG A 109 -10.22 -12.01 -0.95
C ARG A 109 -9.68 -13.40 -1.32
N ASP A 110 -10.55 -14.29 -1.79
CA ASP A 110 -10.13 -15.60 -2.30
C ASP A 110 -9.26 -15.45 -3.55
N LEU A 111 -9.54 -14.47 -4.41
CA LEU A 111 -8.72 -14.17 -5.59
C LEU A 111 -7.33 -13.65 -5.18
N VAL A 112 -7.25 -12.79 -4.15
CA VAL A 112 -5.97 -12.34 -3.58
C VAL A 112 -5.14 -13.52 -3.09
N HIS A 113 -5.76 -14.47 -2.40
CA HIS A 113 -5.08 -15.69 -1.91
C HIS A 113 -4.81 -16.72 -3.01
N ALA A 114 -5.52 -16.67 -4.12
CA ALA A 114 -5.27 -17.52 -5.28
C ALA A 114 -3.92 -17.20 -5.95
N ILE A 115 -3.48 -15.94 -5.94
CA ILE A 115 -2.18 -15.54 -6.52
C ILE A 115 -1.01 -16.35 -5.94
N PRO A 116 -0.74 -16.33 -4.61
CA PRO A 116 0.33 -17.14 -4.04
C PRO A 116 0.05 -18.65 -4.17
N LEU A 117 -1.21 -19.09 -4.08
CA LEU A 117 -1.56 -20.51 -4.26
C LEU A 117 -1.12 -21.04 -5.63
N TYR A 118 -1.44 -20.32 -6.71
CA TYR A 118 -1.08 -20.74 -8.06
C TYR A 118 0.41 -20.55 -8.35
N ALA A 119 1.06 -19.52 -7.77
CA ALA A 119 2.52 -19.37 -7.87
C ALA A 119 3.26 -20.56 -7.21
N ILE A 120 2.76 -21.06 -6.08
CA ILE A 120 3.29 -22.28 -5.43
C ILE A 120 3.06 -23.51 -6.31
N LYS A 121 1.84 -23.69 -6.85
CA LYS A 121 1.52 -24.81 -7.76
C LYS A 121 2.41 -24.83 -9.00
N GLN A 122 2.83 -23.67 -9.49
CA GLN A 122 3.71 -23.52 -10.65
C GLN A 122 5.21 -23.55 -10.29
N GLY A 123 5.58 -23.68 -9.01
CA GLY A 123 6.97 -23.70 -8.56
C GLY A 123 7.68 -22.33 -8.60
N LEU A 124 6.92 -21.24 -8.77
CA LEU A 124 7.42 -19.85 -8.83
C LEU A 124 7.54 -19.21 -7.43
N LEU A 125 6.89 -19.80 -6.43
CA LEU A 125 6.92 -19.38 -5.03
C LEU A 125 7.13 -20.59 -4.13
N THR A 126 8.01 -20.48 -3.13
CA THR A 126 8.18 -21.50 -2.09
C THR A 126 7.83 -20.95 -0.71
N VAL A 127 7.35 -21.84 0.15
CA VAL A 127 7.07 -21.55 1.57
C VAL A 127 8.35 -21.62 2.40
N GLU A 128 9.24 -22.57 2.09
CA GLU A 128 10.55 -22.73 2.75
C GLU A 128 11.38 -21.44 2.68
N LYS A 129 12.02 -21.08 3.80
CA LYS A 129 12.83 -19.87 3.92
C LYS A 129 14.22 -20.08 3.30
N LYS A 130 14.83 -21.24 3.52
CA LYS A 130 16.16 -21.53 2.98
C LYS A 130 16.08 -21.70 1.46
N GLY A 131 16.77 -20.83 0.70
CA GLY A 131 16.72 -20.86 -0.76
C GLY A 131 15.37 -20.44 -1.35
N LYS A 132 14.64 -19.55 -0.66
CA LYS A 132 13.29 -19.13 -1.03
C LYS A 132 13.20 -18.66 -2.48
N LYS A 133 12.31 -19.27 -3.26
CA LYS A 133 11.88 -18.75 -4.57
C LYS A 133 10.68 -17.84 -4.36
N ASN A 134 10.69 -16.68 -4.98
CA ASN A 134 9.58 -15.76 -4.96
C ASN A 134 9.62 -14.88 -6.20
N ILE A 135 8.86 -15.26 -7.24
CA ILE A 135 8.79 -14.51 -8.50
C ILE A 135 8.38 -13.04 -8.31
N PHE A 136 7.65 -12.70 -7.25
CA PHE A 136 7.17 -11.34 -6.97
C PHE A 136 8.20 -10.46 -6.24
N SER A 137 9.26 -11.05 -5.68
CA SER A 137 10.19 -10.31 -4.82
C SER A 137 10.99 -9.28 -5.61
N GLY A 138 10.87 -8.00 -5.23
CA GLY A 138 11.60 -6.90 -5.87
C GLY A 138 11.09 -6.53 -7.27
N ARG A 139 9.84 -6.87 -7.59
CA ARG A 139 9.20 -6.60 -8.88
C ARG A 139 7.88 -5.86 -8.70
N ILE A 140 7.40 -5.22 -9.77
CA ILE A 140 6.04 -4.67 -9.83
C ILE A 140 5.07 -5.82 -10.13
N LEU A 141 3.99 -5.91 -9.36
CA LEU A 141 2.89 -6.84 -9.63
C LEU A 141 1.80 -6.10 -10.39
N GLU A 142 1.56 -6.49 -11.64
CA GLU A 142 0.50 -5.92 -12.48
C GLU A 142 -0.65 -6.90 -12.57
N ILE A 143 -1.89 -6.44 -12.34
CA ILE A 143 -3.08 -7.29 -12.30
C ILE A 143 -4.08 -6.86 -13.37
N GLU A 144 -4.56 -7.82 -14.14
CA GLU A 144 -5.56 -7.62 -15.19
C GLU A 144 -6.73 -8.59 -15.09
N GLY A 145 -7.82 -8.29 -15.81
CA GLY A 145 -8.96 -9.20 -16.00
C GLY A 145 -10.13 -8.99 -15.04
N LEU A 146 -10.12 -7.92 -14.24
CA LEU A 146 -11.19 -7.52 -13.32
C LEU A 146 -11.52 -6.01 -13.47
N PRO A 147 -11.90 -5.53 -14.66
CA PRO A 147 -11.97 -4.08 -14.94
C PRO A 147 -13.08 -3.35 -14.19
N ASP A 148 -14.14 -4.05 -13.78
CA ASP A 148 -15.34 -3.44 -13.19
C ASP A 148 -15.30 -3.36 -11.65
N LEU A 149 -14.14 -3.60 -11.03
CA LEU A 149 -13.98 -3.46 -9.59
C LEU A 149 -14.11 -1.99 -9.17
N LYS A 150 -14.78 -1.74 -8.05
CA LYS A 150 -14.72 -0.43 -7.39
C LYS A 150 -13.29 -0.19 -6.89
N VAL A 151 -12.89 1.08 -6.76
CA VAL A 151 -11.54 1.45 -6.29
C VAL A 151 -11.22 0.84 -4.92
N GLU A 152 -12.18 0.78 -4.00
CA GLU A 152 -12.00 0.16 -2.67
C GLU A 152 -11.88 -1.37 -2.73
N GLN A 153 -12.33 -2.00 -3.82
CA GLN A 153 -12.15 -3.43 -4.06
C GLN A 153 -10.80 -3.70 -4.74
N ALA A 154 -10.31 -2.78 -5.56
CA ALA A 154 -8.99 -2.89 -6.18
C ALA A 154 -7.83 -2.77 -5.17
N PHE A 155 -8.07 -2.11 -4.02
CA PHE A 155 -7.15 -2.03 -2.88
C PHE A 155 -7.12 -3.31 -2.05
#